data_AF-A0AAD7QD10-F1
#
_entry.id   AF-A0AAD7QD10-F1
#
_cell.length_a   1.000
_cell.length_b   1.000
_cell.length_c   1.000
_cell.angle_alpha   90.00
_cell.angle_beta   90.00
_cell.angle_gamma   90.00
#
_symmetry.space_group_name_H-M   'P 1'
#
loop_
_entity.id
_entity.type
_entity.pdbx_description
1 polymer ?
#
loop_
_entity_poly.entity_id
_entity_poly.type
_entity_poly.pdbx_seq_one_letter_code
_entity_poly.pdbx_strand_id
1 'polypeptide(L)'
;MARIVWEKTALERFNQLLHNARNMARVKSRSQNPLDWRGFGPAAIQSEYFNELCETTWNTEEWKHKSAAAMKNRSSMPEASVHVGGSRTFVGHKEIMVNK
;
A
#
# COMPACT_ATOMS: atom_id res chain seq x y z
N MET A 1 20.81 3.49 16.13
CA MET A 1 19.96 2.34 15.77
C MET A 1 18.46 2.69 15.79
N ALA A 2 17.96 3.31 16.87
CA ALA A 2 16.54 3.73 16.98
C ALA A 2 16.05 4.65 15.84
N ARG A 3 16.86 5.64 15.42
CA ARG A 3 16.51 6.54 14.30
C ARG A 3 16.25 5.80 12.99
N ILE A 4 17.11 4.84 12.64
CA ILE A 4 16.97 4.05 11.39
C ILE A 4 15.70 3.21 11.43
N VAL A 5 15.39 2.61 12.59
CA VAL A 5 14.15 1.84 12.77
C VAL A 5 12.94 2.76 12.61
N TRP A 6 12.96 3.93 13.26
CA TRP A 6 11.89 4.91 13.16
C TRP A 6 11.65 5.39 11.72
N GLU A 7 12.70 5.76 11.00
CA GLU A 7 12.61 6.22 9.61
C GLU A 7 12.01 5.15 8.70
N LYS A 8 12.40 3.88 8.86
CA LYS A 8 11.82 2.75 8.11
C LYS A 8 10.34 2.56 8.43
N THR A 9 9.97 2.55 9.71
CA THR A 9 8.59 2.40 10.14
C THR A 9 7.72 3.56 9.65
N ALA A 10 8.22 4.79 9.74
CA ALA A 10 7.52 5.98 9.26
C ALA A 10 7.25 5.90 7.75
N LEU A 11 8.25 5.51 6.96
CA LEU A 11 8.11 5.31 5.51
C LEU A 11 7.09 4.23 5.17
N GLU A 12 7.11 3.10 5.87
CA GLU A 12 6.16 2.01 5.68
C GLU A 12 4.72 2.46 5.96
N ARG A 13 4.49 3.16 7.08
CA ARG A 13 3.19 3.70 7.44
C ARG A 13 2.71 4.76 6.44
N PHE A 14 3.61 5.60 5.95
CA PHE A 14 3.31 6.58 4.92
C PHE A 14 2.87 5.91 3.61
N ASN A 15 3.58 4.87 3.16
CA ASN A 15 3.20 4.09 1.99
C ASN A 15 1.83 3.43 2.14
N GLN A 16 1.53 2.90 3.33
CA GLN A 16 0.21 2.31 3.63
C GLN A 16 -0.90 3.38 3.57
N LEU A 17 -0.64 4.58 4.09
CA LEU A 17 -1.60 5.69 4.04
C LEU A 17 -1.91 6.07 2.58
N LEU A 18 -0.89 6.21 1.74
CA LEU A 18 -1.08 6.48 0.30
C LEU A 18 -1.79 5.34 -0.44
N HIS A 19 -1.57 4.08 -0.05
CA HIS A 19 -2.32 2.95 -0.61
C HIS A 19 -3.81 3.04 -0.27
N ASN A 20 -4.14 3.31 0.99
CA ASN A 20 -5.53 3.44 1.44
C ASN A 20 -6.22 4.63 0.77
N ALA A 21 -5.51 5.76 0.64
CA ALA A 21 -5.97 6.96 -0.05
C ALA A 21 -6.38 6.65 -1.51
N ARG A 22 -5.52 5.97 -2.27
CA ARG A 22 -5.81 5.55 -3.65
C ARG A 22 -7.01 4.61 -3.73
N ASN A 23 -7.08 3.62 -2.86
CA ASN A 23 -8.21 2.67 -2.86
C ASN A 23 -9.53 3.38 -2.60
N MET A 24 -9.58 4.31 -1.63
CA MET A 24 -10.76 5.11 -1.35
C MET A 24 -11.15 5.97 -2.55
N ALA A 25 -10.18 6.68 -3.14
CA ALA A 25 -10.44 7.54 -4.29
C ALA A 25 -10.94 6.74 -5.50
N ARG A 26 -10.35 5.58 -5.78
CA ARG A 26 -10.80 4.64 -6.81
C ARG A 26 -12.25 4.18 -6.61
N VAL A 27 -12.62 3.84 -5.38
CA VAL A 27 -14.00 3.39 -5.07
C VAL A 27 -14.99 4.55 -5.25
N LYS A 28 -14.62 5.76 -4.81
CA LYS A 28 -15.47 6.96 -4.95
C LYS A 28 -15.63 7.41 -6.40
N SER A 29 -14.54 7.43 -7.17
CA SER A 29 -14.56 7.84 -8.58
C SER A 29 -15.13 6.76 -9.51
N ARG A 30 -15.17 5.50 -9.06
CA ARG A 30 -15.53 4.31 -9.85
C ARG A 30 -14.68 4.15 -11.12
N SER A 31 -13.45 4.68 -11.09
CA SER A 31 -12.52 4.62 -12.22
C SER A 31 -11.18 4.07 -11.78
N GLN A 32 -10.55 3.27 -12.65
CA GLN A 32 -9.19 2.77 -12.44
C GLN A 32 -8.13 3.76 -12.92
N ASN A 33 -8.52 4.83 -13.62
CA ASN A 33 -7.63 5.87 -14.12
C ASN A 33 -7.29 6.87 -12.99
N PRO A 34 -6.00 7.09 -12.67
CA PRO A 34 -5.58 8.00 -11.61
C PRO A 34 -6.05 9.45 -11.77
N LEU A 35 -6.20 9.95 -12.99
CA LEU A 35 -6.67 11.33 -13.22
C LEU A 35 -8.10 11.57 -12.72
N ASP A 36 -8.90 10.51 -12.67
CA ASP A 36 -10.30 10.56 -12.22
C ASP A 36 -10.39 10.49 -10.68
N TRP A 37 -9.28 10.24 -9.99
CA TRP A 37 -9.23 10.19 -8.52
C TRP A 37 -9.15 11.59 -7.90
N ARG A 38 -8.87 12.62 -8.71
CA ARG A 38 -8.79 14.02 -8.28
C ARG A 38 -10.09 14.44 -7.59
N GLY A 39 -9.95 15.21 -6.52
CA GLY A 39 -11.09 15.63 -5.68
C GLY A 39 -11.65 14.55 -4.76
N PHE A 40 -11.21 13.28 -4.87
CA PHE A 40 -11.60 12.19 -3.97
C PHE A 40 -10.53 11.83 -2.94
N GLY A 41 -9.52 12.69 -2.76
CA GLY A 41 -8.46 12.52 -1.78
C GLY A 41 -8.98 12.40 -0.34
N PRO A 42 -8.23 11.74 0.56
CA PRO A 42 -8.58 11.65 1.97
C PRO A 42 -8.41 13.01 2.66
N ALA A 43 -9.22 13.28 3.70
CA ALA A 43 -9.13 14.53 4.48
C ALA A 43 -7.76 14.77 5.14
N ALA A 44 -6.97 13.71 5.36
CA ALA A 44 -5.65 13.79 5.95
C ALA A 44 -4.56 14.33 4.99
N ILE A 45 -4.83 14.41 3.68
CA ILE A 45 -3.90 14.94 2.69
C ILE A 45 -4.56 16.17 2.06
N GLN A 46 -3.83 17.28 1.94
CA GLN A 46 -4.36 18.45 1.24
C GLN A 46 -4.71 18.07 -0.21
N SER A 47 -5.83 18.61 -0.70
CA SER A 47 -6.36 18.28 -2.02
C SER A 47 -5.36 18.57 -3.14
N GLU A 48 -4.57 19.65 -3.00
CA GLU A 48 -3.54 20.05 -3.96
C GLU A 48 -2.48 18.96 -4.14
N TYR A 49 -1.86 18.51 -3.04
CA TYR A 49 -0.86 17.43 -3.08
C TYR A 49 -1.44 16.11 -3.58
N PHE A 50 -2.67 15.77 -3.19
CA PHE A 50 -3.29 14.53 -3.68
C PHE A 50 -3.55 14.60 -5.19
N ASN A 51 -4.03 15.73 -5.69
CA ASN A 51 -4.27 15.94 -7.12
C ASN A 51 -2.96 15.92 -7.91
N GLU A 52 -1.91 16.56 -7.38
CA GLU A 52 -0.57 16.52 -7.98
C GLU A 52 -0.05 15.08 -8.06
N LEU A 53 -0.18 14.28 -7.00
CA LEU A 53 0.21 12.86 -7.01
C LEU A 53 -0.55 12.05 -8.07
N CYS A 54 -1.85 12.33 -8.25
CA CYS A 54 -2.65 11.70 -9.28
C CYS A 54 -2.10 12.01 -10.68
N GLU A 55 -1.69 13.25 -10.94
CA GLU A 55 -1.25 13.72 -12.25
C GLU A 55 0.22 13.36 -12.56
N THR A 56 1.13 13.61 -11.62
CA THR A 56 2.58 13.54 -11.87
C THR A 56 3.18 12.17 -11.56
N THR A 57 2.61 11.46 -10.58
CA THR A 57 3.20 10.21 -10.08
C THR A 57 2.41 9.00 -10.56
N TRP A 58 1.11 8.96 -10.29
CA TRP A 58 0.29 7.76 -10.53
C TRP A 58 -0.20 7.64 -11.97
N ASN A 59 -0.36 8.75 -12.68
CA ASN A 59 -0.75 8.73 -14.08
C ASN A 59 0.41 8.34 -15.04
N THR A 60 1.64 8.21 -14.54
CA THR A 60 2.78 7.76 -15.35
C THR A 60 2.60 6.31 -15.81
N GLU A 61 3.08 6.01 -17.02
CA GLU A 61 2.99 4.66 -17.57
C GLU A 61 3.80 3.65 -16.74
N GLU A 62 4.97 4.08 -16.26
CA GLU A 62 5.83 3.28 -15.39
C GLU A 62 5.08 2.84 -14.13
N TRP A 63 4.37 3.77 -13.48
CA TRP A 63 3.61 3.46 -12.29
C TRP A 63 2.42 2.54 -12.59
N LYS A 64 1.67 2.82 -13.67
CA LYS A 64 0.53 1.98 -14.09
C LYS A 64 0.97 0.54 -14.33
N HIS A 65 2.09 0.37 -15.03
CA HIS A 65 2.69 -0.94 -15.29
C HIS A 65 3.07 -1.66 -13.99
N LYS A 66 3.81 -0.99 -13.09
CA LYS A 66 4.19 -1.55 -11.77
C LYS A 66 2.96 -1.91 -10.94
N SER A 67 1.93 -1.07 -10.95
CA SER A 67 0.69 -1.28 -10.21
C SER A 67 -0.09 -2.49 -10.73
N ALA A 68 -0.21 -2.61 -12.06
CA ALA A 68 -0.85 -3.75 -12.72
C ALA A 68 -0.09 -5.07 -12.44
N ALA A 69 1.24 -5.05 -12.56
CA ALA A 69 2.08 -6.21 -12.24
C ALA A 69 1.92 -6.63 -10.76
N ALA A 70 1.96 -5.68 -9.83
CA ALA A 70 1.76 -5.94 -8.40
C ALA A 70 0.35 -6.47 -8.08
N MET A 71 -0.67 -6.05 -8.82
CA MET A 71 -2.02 -6.61 -8.70
C MET A 71 -2.05 -8.04 -9.22
N LYS A 72 -1.51 -8.30 -10.42
CA LYS A 72 -1.43 -9.63 -11.02
C LYS A 72 -0.67 -10.62 -10.12
N ASN A 73 0.47 -10.21 -9.56
CA ASN A 73 1.27 -11.03 -8.66
C ASN A 73 0.51 -11.40 -7.36
N ARG A 74 -0.33 -10.48 -6.85
CA ARG A 74 -1.18 -10.78 -5.68
C ARG A 74 -2.32 -11.73 -6.05
N SER A 75 -2.90 -11.59 -7.23
CA SER A 75 -3.99 -12.45 -7.71
C SER A 75 -3.51 -13.85 -8.14
N SER A 76 -2.25 -14.00 -8.58
CA SER A 76 -1.71 -15.28 -9.05
C SER A 76 -1.38 -16.26 -7.93
N MET A 77 -1.30 -15.79 -6.69
CA MET A 77 -1.04 -16.61 -5.51
C MET A 77 -2.12 -16.38 -4.44
N PRO A 78 -3.35 -16.87 -4.64
CA PRO A 78 -4.43 -16.69 -3.68
C PRO A 78 -4.10 -17.28 -2.30
N GLU A 79 -3.34 -18.39 -2.22
CA GLU A 79 -2.87 -18.93 -0.95
C GLU A 79 -1.81 -18.06 -0.24
N ALA A 80 -0.99 -17.31 -0.99
CA ALA A 80 -0.07 -16.34 -0.41
C ALA A 80 -0.76 -15.01 -0.03
N SER A 81 -1.99 -14.80 -0.52
CA SER A 81 -2.84 -13.65 -0.15
C SER A 81 -3.56 -13.84 1.19
N VAL A 82 -3.47 -15.03 1.79
CA VAL A 82 -3.78 -15.25 3.20
C VAL A 82 -2.68 -14.60 4.02
N HIS A 83 -2.79 -13.29 4.19
CA HIS A 83 -2.02 -12.58 5.19
C HIS A 83 -2.38 -13.20 6.53
N VAL A 84 -1.47 -14.00 7.11
CA VAL A 84 -1.34 -14.10 8.56
C VAL A 84 -1.06 -12.68 9.01
N GLY A 85 -2.13 -11.94 9.31
CA GLY A 85 -2.09 -10.57 9.80
C GLY A 85 -1.01 -10.48 10.86
N GLY A 86 0.04 -9.72 10.55
CA GLY A 86 1.32 -9.77 11.23
C GLY A 86 1.23 -9.99 12.74
N SER A 87 1.43 -11.24 13.15
CA SER A 87 1.87 -11.73 14.46
C SER A 87 1.93 -13.26 14.34
N ARG A 88 3.15 -13.83 14.35
CA ARG A 88 3.27 -15.27 14.57
C ARG A 88 2.75 -15.54 15.98
N THR A 89 1.92 -16.56 16.16
CA THR A 89 1.50 -16.96 17.50
C THR A 89 2.73 -17.33 18.34
N PHE A 90 2.68 -17.05 19.64
CA PHE A 90 3.78 -17.36 20.56
C PHE A 90 4.19 -18.84 20.49
N VAL A 91 3.23 -19.72 20.21
CA VAL A 91 3.41 -21.15 19.99
C VAL A 91 4.32 -21.42 18.78
N GLY A 92 4.04 -20.81 17.62
CA GLY A 92 4.86 -20.99 16.42
C GLY A 92 6.26 -20.37 16.51
N HIS A 93 6.48 -19.44 17.44
CA HIS A 93 7.82 -18.95 17.78
C HIS A 93 8.59 -19.95 18.66
N LYS A 94 7.91 -20.51 19.67
CA LYS A 94 8.48 -21.48 20.62
C LYS A 94 8.93 -22.78 19.93
N GLU A 95 8.15 -23.30 18.99
CA GLU A 95 8.48 -24.54 18.26
C GLU A 95 9.78 -24.44 17.46
N ILE A 96 10.15 -23.25 16.98
CA ILE A 96 11.40 -23.03 16.24
C ILE A 96 12.58 -22.84 17.18
N MET A 97 12.36 -22.24 18.36
CA MET A 97 13.41 -22.09 19.37
C MET A 97 13.78 -23.41 20.04
N VAL A 98 12.84 -24.36 20.13
CA VAL A 98 13.09 -25.69 20.72
C VAL A 98 13.76 -26.65 19.73
N ASN A 99 13.63 -26.39 18.43
CA ASN A 99 14.22 -27.22 17.36
C ASN A 99 15.54 -26.63 16.81
N LYS A 100 16.23 -25.78 17.58
CA LYS A 100 17.60 -25.32 17.34
C LYS A 100 18.51 -25.89 18.41
#